data_AF-A0A382NSJ8-F1
#
_entry.id   AF-A0A382NSJ8-F1
#
_cell.length_a   1.000
_cell.length_b   1.000
_cell.length_c   1.000
_cell.angle_alpha   90.00
_cell.angle_beta   90.00
_cell.angle_gamma   90.00
#
_symmetry.space_group_name_H-M   'P 1'
#
loop_
_entity.id
_entity.type
_entity.pdbx_description
1 polymer ?
#
loop_
_entity_poly.entity_id
_entity_poly.type
_entity_poly.pdbx_seq_one_letter_code
_entity_poly.pdbx_strand_id
1 'polypeptide(L)'
;QVAWDPLGSCSCWHGVTSVIMGNCGFALAPCQPDQREWIARCLEAVEDIPTEAMMAGINWTWKTFPEYLDNVDKLPKAINYGAFLGHSALRMYAMGERSLSETAREDDLRQMGASISEALEAGALGFSTSRASTHVTPDGSPIASRIADWTEIDYLVDVMAQHNRGIFQIGPDVSSGEAHKTFLARLKKVAVDSGRPVMFGTLSTHQGVDPYPWQSQMQYLDDTVAAGGRVYGQTTTKPIIALFSVKSYLPFDNLPAWRELRNLPISEQQHRFADPDIRRALVAAEAGMKPRDNTFQGGGAATTDPKKPDYGNLFALKGVDWDDPTVEEVAQQRNQHPVEAMLDLMVENEDQLFVQPLVNETPDD
;
A
#
# COMPACT_ATOMS: atom_id res chain seq x y z
N GLN A 1 -5.35 12.03 -7.13
CA GLN A 1 -4.69 13.35 -7.09
C GLN A 1 -4.78 14.10 -8.41
N VAL A 2 -4.27 13.56 -9.54
CA VAL A 2 -4.24 14.28 -10.84
C VAL A 2 -5.58 14.86 -11.31
N ALA A 3 -6.70 14.27 -10.87
CA ALA A 3 -8.04 14.72 -11.24
C ALA A 3 -8.54 15.96 -10.47
N TRP A 4 -7.96 16.30 -9.31
CA TRP A 4 -8.45 17.40 -8.45
C TRP A 4 -7.36 18.32 -7.89
N ASP A 5 -6.08 17.96 -8.02
CA ASP A 5 -4.94 18.79 -7.62
C ASP A 5 -4.00 19.00 -8.81
N PRO A 6 -4.20 20.08 -9.60
CA PRO A 6 -3.40 20.37 -10.78
C PRO A 6 -1.91 20.59 -10.50
N LEU A 7 -1.55 20.93 -9.26
CA LEU A 7 -0.15 21.15 -8.89
C LEU A 7 0.57 19.84 -8.57
N GLY A 8 -0.17 18.78 -8.23
CA GLY A 8 0.41 17.59 -7.62
C GLY A 8 1.13 17.94 -6.32
N SER A 9 0.52 18.79 -5.48
CA SER A 9 1.11 19.47 -4.32
C SER A 9 1.84 18.53 -3.36
N CYS A 10 1.26 17.37 -3.03
CA CYS A 10 1.92 16.36 -2.19
C CYS A 10 3.25 15.85 -2.76
N SER A 11 3.45 15.92 -4.08
CA SER A 11 4.69 15.50 -4.74
C SER A 11 5.61 16.70 -4.99
N CYS A 12 5.12 17.77 -5.61
CA CYS A 12 5.96 18.86 -6.08
C CYS A 12 6.59 19.68 -4.94
N TRP A 13 5.95 19.75 -3.76
CA TRP A 13 6.56 20.37 -2.57
C TRP A 13 7.79 19.62 -2.07
N HIS A 14 7.99 18.36 -2.50
CA HIS A 14 9.18 17.57 -2.24
C HIS A 14 10.16 17.53 -3.42
N GLY A 15 10.01 18.45 -4.40
CA GLY A 15 10.89 18.53 -5.57
C GLY A 15 10.58 17.51 -6.67
N VAL A 16 9.50 16.74 -6.55
CA VAL A 16 9.10 15.76 -7.57
C VAL A 16 8.52 16.48 -8.78
N THR A 17 9.08 16.22 -9.96
CA THR A 17 8.63 16.79 -11.24
C THR A 17 7.86 15.81 -12.12
N SER A 18 7.86 14.52 -11.76
CA SER A 18 7.22 13.46 -12.54
C SER A 18 6.75 12.36 -11.60
N VAL A 19 5.54 11.83 -11.82
CA VAL A 19 4.99 10.72 -11.06
C VAL A 19 4.56 9.57 -11.97
N ILE A 20 4.68 8.34 -11.48
CA ILE A 20 4.22 7.14 -12.17
C ILE A 20 3.04 6.56 -11.39
N MET A 21 1.87 6.56 -12.01
CA MET A 21 0.61 6.11 -11.43
C MET A 21 0.32 4.64 -11.74
N GLY A 22 -0.57 4.04 -10.96
CA GLY A 22 -1.08 2.69 -11.21
C GLY A 22 -0.10 1.59 -10.81
N ASN A 23 0.65 1.75 -9.72
CA ASN A 23 1.57 0.71 -9.23
C ASN A 23 0.79 -0.44 -8.57
N CYS A 24 1.46 -1.58 -8.40
CA CYS A 24 0.97 -2.75 -7.67
C CYS A 24 -0.36 -3.33 -8.19
N GLY A 25 -0.72 -3.11 -9.45
CA GLY A 25 -2.00 -3.52 -10.01
C GLY A 25 -3.20 -2.70 -9.55
N PHE A 26 -3.00 -1.71 -8.67
CA PHE A 26 -4.00 -0.76 -8.21
C PHE A 26 -4.02 0.44 -9.15
N ALA A 27 -4.73 0.28 -10.25
CA ALA A 27 -5.04 1.37 -11.16
C ALA A 27 -6.56 1.49 -11.33
N LEU A 28 -7.00 2.67 -11.73
CA LEU A 28 -8.40 2.95 -12.01
C LEU A 28 -8.83 2.46 -13.40
N ALA A 29 -7.90 2.25 -14.33
CA ALA A 29 -8.18 1.90 -15.72
C ALA A 29 -7.53 0.57 -16.12
N PRO A 30 -8.22 -0.24 -16.96
CA PRO A 30 -9.53 0.00 -17.57
C PRO A 30 -10.69 -0.26 -16.58
N CYS A 31 -11.86 0.31 -16.81
CA CYS A 31 -13.00 0.18 -15.89
C CYS A 31 -14.33 0.33 -16.60
N GLN A 32 -15.22 -0.67 -16.48
CA GLN A 32 -16.59 -0.52 -16.96
C GLN A 32 -17.40 0.43 -16.07
N PRO A 33 -18.44 1.12 -16.58
CA PRO A 33 -19.23 2.07 -15.80
C PRO A 33 -19.83 1.52 -14.51
N ASP A 34 -20.25 0.26 -14.53
CA ASP A 34 -20.82 -0.48 -13.40
C ASP A 34 -19.77 -0.95 -12.38
N GLN A 35 -18.48 -0.85 -12.69
CA GLN A 35 -17.38 -1.31 -11.83
C GLN A 35 -16.68 -0.18 -11.06
N ARG A 36 -16.98 1.09 -11.38
CA ARG A 36 -16.24 2.26 -10.89
C ARG A 36 -16.22 2.38 -9.38
N GLU A 37 -17.40 2.28 -8.77
CA GLU A 37 -17.53 2.37 -7.31
C GLU A 37 -16.82 1.19 -6.62
N TRP A 38 -16.88 -0.01 -7.21
CA TRP A 38 -16.20 -1.17 -6.66
C TRP A 38 -14.66 -1.01 -6.69
N ILE A 39 -14.11 -0.54 -7.80
CA ILE A 39 -12.66 -0.27 -7.91
C ILE A 39 -12.26 0.85 -6.94
N ALA A 40 -13.09 1.88 -6.78
CA ALA A 40 -12.87 2.93 -5.79
C ALA A 40 -12.84 2.38 -4.35
N ARG A 41 -13.77 1.49 -3.98
CA ARG A 41 -13.77 0.83 -2.66
C ARG A 41 -12.55 -0.07 -2.44
N CYS A 42 -12.07 -0.76 -3.48
CA CYS A 42 -10.82 -1.53 -3.39
C CYS A 42 -9.61 -0.62 -3.11
N LEU A 43 -9.55 0.55 -3.75
CA LEU A 43 -8.51 1.55 -3.49
C LEU A 43 -8.64 2.15 -2.09
N GLU A 44 -9.86 2.41 -1.61
CA GLU A 44 -10.09 2.86 -0.23
C GLU A 44 -9.57 1.85 0.79
N ALA A 45 -9.85 0.56 0.60
CA ALA A 45 -9.43 -0.50 1.53
C ALA A 45 -7.90 -0.66 1.64
N VAL A 46 -7.14 -0.31 0.60
CA VAL A 46 -5.68 -0.55 0.54
C VAL A 46 -4.87 0.73 0.64
N GLU A 47 -5.29 1.79 -0.05
CA GLU A 47 -4.59 3.07 -0.19
C GLU A 47 -5.21 4.19 0.67
N ASP A 48 -6.28 3.90 1.43
CA ASP A 48 -6.97 4.84 2.32
C ASP A 48 -7.45 6.12 1.61
N ILE A 49 -7.80 6.01 0.32
CA ILE A 49 -8.39 7.08 -0.46
C ILE A 49 -9.92 6.97 -0.36
N PRO A 50 -10.64 7.97 0.19
CA PRO A 50 -12.07 7.86 0.37
C PRO A 50 -12.82 7.62 -0.95
N THR A 51 -13.74 6.65 -0.96
CA THR A 51 -14.53 6.32 -2.16
C THR A 51 -15.31 7.54 -2.65
N GLU A 52 -15.96 8.26 -1.73
CA GLU A 52 -16.75 9.46 -2.07
C GLU A 52 -15.90 10.54 -2.75
N ALA A 53 -14.66 10.74 -2.28
CA ALA A 53 -13.73 11.71 -2.87
C ALA A 53 -13.32 11.30 -4.29
N MET A 54 -13.05 10.02 -4.53
CA MET A 54 -12.77 9.50 -5.88
C MET A 54 -13.96 9.64 -6.82
N MET A 55 -15.17 9.32 -6.34
CA MET A 55 -16.39 9.42 -7.14
C MET A 55 -16.74 10.86 -7.50
N ALA A 56 -16.49 11.82 -6.59
CA ALA A 56 -16.70 13.24 -6.85
C ALA A 56 -15.57 13.90 -7.67
N GLY A 57 -14.32 13.51 -7.42
CA GLY A 57 -13.14 14.18 -7.97
C GLY A 57 -12.68 13.65 -9.33
N ILE A 58 -13.07 12.44 -9.72
CA ILE A 58 -12.65 11.84 -11.00
C ILE A 58 -13.74 12.02 -12.05
N ASN A 59 -13.35 12.53 -13.22
CA ASN A 59 -14.22 12.55 -14.37
C ASN A 59 -14.24 11.17 -15.04
N TRP A 60 -15.26 10.37 -14.74
CA TRP A 60 -15.43 9.00 -15.22
C TRP A 60 -16.04 8.94 -16.64
N THR A 61 -15.38 9.55 -17.63
CA THR A 61 -15.85 9.57 -19.03
C THR A 61 -15.15 8.54 -19.92
N TRP A 62 -14.39 7.64 -19.33
CA TRP A 62 -13.57 6.64 -20.00
C TRP A 62 -13.93 5.23 -19.51
N LYS A 63 -13.52 4.24 -20.31
CA LYS A 63 -13.66 2.81 -20.03
C LYS A 63 -12.36 2.06 -20.32
N THR A 64 -11.69 2.40 -21.41
CA THR A 64 -10.42 1.77 -21.80
C THR A 64 -9.23 2.55 -21.23
N PHE A 65 -8.05 1.93 -21.22
CA PHE A 65 -6.84 2.61 -20.80
C PHE A 65 -6.44 3.78 -21.74
N PRO A 66 -6.52 3.64 -23.08
CA PRO A 66 -6.32 4.79 -23.97
C PRO A 66 -7.25 5.96 -23.67
N GLU A 67 -8.55 5.72 -23.44
CA GLU A 67 -9.50 6.78 -23.07
C GLU A 67 -9.16 7.43 -21.72
N TYR A 68 -8.66 6.64 -20.76
CA TYR A 68 -8.18 7.16 -19.49
C TYR A 68 -6.97 8.07 -19.67
N LEU A 69 -6.00 7.68 -20.50
CA LEU A 69 -4.80 8.48 -20.77
C LEU A 69 -5.16 9.77 -21.51
N ASP A 70 -6.06 9.72 -22.49
CA ASP A 70 -6.64 10.90 -23.16
C ASP A 70 -7.35 11.84 -22.17
N ASN A 71 -8.04 11.28 -21.17
CA ASN A 71 -8.65 12.08 -20.12
C ASN A 71 -7.59 12.75 -19.25
N VAL A 72 -6.55 12.02 -18.83
CA VAL A 72 -5.43 12.57 -18.04
C VAL A 72 -4.68 13.66 -18.82
N ASP A 73 -4.50 13.49 -20.13
CA ASP A 73 -3.81 14.47 -20.96
C ASP A 73 -4.55 15.81 -21.02
N LYS A 74 -5.88 15.80 -20.97
CA LYS A 74 -6.70 17.02 -20.96
C LYS A 74 -6.71 17.76 -19.63
N LEU A 75 -6.34 17.09 -18.52
CA LEU A 75 -6.35 17.71 -17.20
C LEU A 75 -5.21 18.74 -17.07
N PRO A 76 -5.47 19.87 -16.38
CA PRO A 76 -4.41 20.81 -16.02
C PRO A 76 -3.44 20.12 -15.05
N LYS A 77 -2.14 20.17 -15.36
CA LYS A 77 -1.10 19.46 -14.61
C LYS A 77 0.21 20.26 -14.63
N ALA A 78 0.81 20.48 -13.46
CA ALA A 78 2.07 21.19 -13.29
C ALA A 78 3.30 20.28 -13.34
N ILE A 79 3.11 18.99 -13.05
CA ILE A 79 4.15 17.95 -13.11
C ILE A 79 3.80 16.92 -14.18
N ASN A 80 4.77 16.09 -14.55
CA ASN A 80 4.56 15.03 -15.54
C ASN A 80 3.90 13.80 -14.90
N TYR A 81 3.12 13.08 -15.71
CA TYR A 81 2.44 11.86 -15.28
C TYR A 81 2.72 10.74 -16.29
N GLY A 82 3.17 9.59 -15.80
CA GLY A 82 3.13 8.32 -16.51
C GLY A 82 2.19 7.35 -15.79
N ALA A 83 1.72 6.32 -16.49
CA ALA A 83 0.79 5.35 -15.91
C ALA A 83 1.10 3.92 -16.35
N PHE A 84 0.98 2.99 -15.41
CA PHE A 84 0.86 1.56 -15.69
C PHE A 84 -0.61 1.18 -15.87
N LEU A 85 -0.85 0.19 -16.74
CA LEU A 85 -2.10 -0.54 -16.79
C LEU A 85 -2.21 -1.43 -15.53
N GLY A 86 -3.28 -1.29 -14.74
CA GLY A 86 -3.43 -2.07 -13.50
C GLY A 86 -4.04 -3.45 -13.75
N HIS A 87 -3.38 -4.51 -13.30
CA HIS A 87 -3.83 -5.89 -13.50
C HIS A 87 -5.19 -6.20 -12.85
N SER A 88 -5.48 -5.68 -11.66
CA SER A 88 -6.79 -5.92 -11.02
C SER A 88 -7.94 -5.29 -11.82
N ALA A 89 -7.73 -4.06 -12.29
CA ALA A 89 -8.68 -3.37 -13.15
C ALA A 89 -8.85 -4.10 -14.49
N LEU A 90 -7.75 -4.58 -15.07
CA LEU A 90 -7.74 -5.35 -16.32
C LEU A 90 -8.53 -6.67 -16.19
N ARG A 91 -8.31 -7.42 -15.10
CA ARG A 91 -9.06 -8.66 -14.83
C ARG A 91 -10.55 -8.39 -14.62
N MET A 92 -10.91 -7.37 -13.83
CA MET A 92 -12.31 -6.96 -13.65
C MET A 92 -12.94 -6.56 -14.99
N TYR A 93 -12.20 -5.85 -15.84
CA TYR A 93 -12.69 -5.41 -17.14
C TYR A 93 -12.93 -6.57 -18.12
N ALA A 94 -12.06 -7.58 -18.13
CA ALA A 94 -12.19 -8.75 -19.02
C ALA A 94 -13.17 -9.81 -18.48
N MET A 95 -13.10 -10.12 -17.18
CA MET A 95 -13.79 -11.26 -16.59
C MET A 95 -15.03 -10.88 -15.76
N GLY A 96 -15.19 -9.61 -15.39
CA GLY A 96 -16.18 -9.17 -14.41
C GLY A 96 -15.89 -9.73 -13.02
N GLU A 97 -16.95 -10.00 -12.24
CA GLU A 97 -16.88 -10.51 -10.87
C GLU A 97 -16.14 -11.85 -10.74
N ARG A 98 -16.13 -12.68 -11.82
CA ARG A 98 -15.37 -13.93 -11.87
C ARG A 98 -13.90 -13.74 -11.53
N SER A 99 -13.31 -12.59 -11.84
CA SER A 99 -11.90 -12.30 -11.57
C SER A 99 -11.52 -12.37 -10.08
N LEU A 100 -12.50 -12.24 -9.18
CA LEU A 100 -12.32 -12.28 -7.73
C LEU A 100 -12.21 -13.70 -7.17
N SER A 101 -12.49 -14.74 -7.97
CA SER A 101 -12.51 -16.12 -7.48
C SER A 101 -12.00 -17.16 -8.48
N GLU A 102 -11.88 -16.82 -9.77
CA GLU A 102 -11.46 -17.75 -10.82
C GLU A 102 -10.17 -17.31 -11.52
N THR A 103 -9.39 -18.29 -12.00
CA THR A 103 -8.31 -18.04 -12.96
C THR A 103 -8.85 -17.67 -14.34
N ALA A 104 -8.06 -16.92 -15.12
CA ALA A 104 -8.47 -16.49 -16.45
C ALA A 104 -8.60 -17.68 -17.42
N ARG A 105 -9.64 -17.65 -18.26
CA ARG A 105 -9.80 -18.57 -19.39
C ARG A 105 -9.01 -18.04 -20.60
N GLU A 106 -8.89 -18.86 -21.63
CA GLU A 106 -8.16 -18.47 -22.85
C GLU A 106 -8.73 -17.20 -23.50
N ASP A 107 -10.05 -17.07 -23.54
CA ASP A 107 -10.74 -15.88 -24.06
C ASP A 107 -10.45 -14.63 -23.21
N ASP A 108 -10.44 -14.80 -21.88
CA ASP A 108 -10.11 -13.74 -20.92
C ASP A 108 -8.66 -13.27 -21.15
N LEU A 109 -7.71 -14.20 -21.28
CA LEU A 109 -6.30 -13.90 -21.56
C LEU A 109 -6.13 -13.15 -22.88
N ARG A 110 -6.79 -13.58 -23.96
CA ARG A 110 -6.72 -12.89 -25.25
C ARG A 110 -7.26 -11.46 -25.17
N GLN A 111 -8.35 -11.24 -24.44
CA GLN A 111 -8.91 -9.91 -24.22
C GLN A 111 -7.96 -9.02 -23.38
N MET A 112 -7.35 -9.58 -22.34
CA MET A 112 -6.38 -8.87 -21.51
C MET A 112 -5.10 -8.53 -22.29
N GLY A 113 -4.60 -9.46 -23.11
CA GLY A 113 -3.45 -9.24 -24.00
C GLY A 113 -3.71 -8.16 -25.06
N ALA A 114 -4.92 -8.14 -25.64
CA ALA A 114 -5.33 -7.06 -26.55
C ALA A 114 -5.32 -5.70 -25.83
N SER A 115 -5.85 -5.64 -24.61
CA SER A 115 -5.86 -4.41 -23.80
C SER A 115 -4.45 -3.94 -23.42
N ILE A 116 -3.50 -4.87 -23.14
CA ILE A 116 -2.09 -4.53 -22.94
C ILE A 116 -1.49 -3.93 -24.20
N SER A 117 -1.75 -4.53 -25.36
CA SER A 117 -1.25 -4.03 -26.65
C SER A 117 -1.74 -2.60 -26.91
N GLU A 118 -3.05 -2.36 -26.77
CA GLU A 118 -3.66 -1.04 -26.91
C GLU A 118 -3.08 -0.02 -25.91
N ALA A 119 -2.88 -0.43 -24.65
CA ALA A 119 -2.31 0.42 -23.62
C ALA A 119 -0.87 0.82 -23.95
N LEU A 120 -0.03 -0.12 -24.40
CA LEU A 120 1.36 0.14 -24.81
C LEU A 120 1.44 1.04 -26.04
N GLU A 121 0.51 0.91 -26.99
CA GLU A 121 0.40 1.78 -28.16
C GLU A 121 0.00 3.20 -27.77
N ALA A 122 -0.94 3.34 -26.82
CA ALA A 122 -1.37 4.63 -26.29
C ALA A 122 -0.32 5.33 -25.39
N GLY A 123 0.72 4.62 -24.95
CA GLY A 123 1.83 5.18 -24.17
C GLY A 123 1.86 4.75 -22.70
N ALA A 124 1.21 3.66 -22.33
CA ALA A 124 1.42 3.02 -21.03
C ALA A 124 2.91 2.74 -20.80
N LEU A 125 3.38 2.98 -19.58
CA LEU A 125 4.76 2.62 -19.19
C LEU A 125 4.94 1.10 -19.04
N GLY A 126 3.85 0.33 -19.11
CA GLY A 126 3.80 -1.12 -18.95
C GLY A 126 2.52 -1.53 -18.22
N PHE A 127 2.56 -2.68 -17.56
CA PHE A 127 1.49 -3.09 -16.64
C PHE A 127 2.05 -3.39 -15.26
N SER A 128 1.20 -3.24 -14.25
CA SER A 128 1.51 -3.51 -12.87
C SER A 128 0.60 -4.61 -12.33
N THR A 129 1.10 -5.42 -11.41
CA THR A 129 0.32 -6.43 -10.67
C THR A 129 0.65 -6.39 -9.19
N SER A 130 -0.17 -7.04 -8.36
CA SER A 130 0.23 -7.35 -6.99
C SER A 130 -0.12 -8.77 -6.63
N ARG A 131 0.79 -9.34 -5.83
CA ARG A 131 0.56 -10.57 -5.09
C ARG A 131 0.53 -10.33 -3.57
N ALA A 132 0.78 -9.11 -3.12
CA ALA A 132 0.93 -8.76 -1.71
C ALA A 132 -0.28 -9.17 -0.87
N SER A 133 -0.02 -9.80 0.27
CA SER A 133 -1.06 -10.28 1.18
C SER A 133 -1.95 -9.16 1.74
N THR A 134 -1.42 -7.96 1.86
CA THR A 134 -2.10 -6.73 2.31
C THR A 134 -3.10 -6.18 1.29
N HIS A 135 -3.04 -6.63 0.04
CA HIS A 135 -3.90 -6.12 -1.02
C HIS A 135 -5.19 -6.93 -1.02
N VAL A 136 -6.22 -6.37 -0.40
CA VAL A 136 -7.52 -7.00 -0.15
C VAL A 136 -8.67 -6.10 -0.59
N THR A 137 -9.81 -6.69 -0.83
CA THR A 137 -11.10 -6.03 -1.06
C THR A 137 -11.69 -5.53 0.28
N PRO A 138 -12.77 -4.74 0.26
CA PRO A 138 -13.43 -4.26 1.48
C PRO A 138 -13.93 -5.36 2.43
N ASP A 139 -14.22 -6.55 1.92
CA ASP A 139 -14.63 -7.72 2.73
C ASP A 139 -13.44 -8.58 3.20
N GLY A 140 -12.21 -8.16 2.92
CA GLY A 140 -10.98 -8.84 3.31
C GLY A 140 -10.55 -9.98 2.38
N SER A 141 -11.30 -10.24 1.30
CA SER A 141 -10.89 -11.22 0.29
C SER A 141 -9.76 -10.68 -0.61
N PRO A 142 -9.00 -11.55 -1.30
CA PRO A 142 -7.93 -11.08 -2.19
C PRO A 142 -8.49 -10.26 -3.36
N ILE A 143 -7.81 -9.16 -3.71
CA ILE A 143 -8.10 -8.45 -4.95
C ILE A 143 -7.87 -9.32 -6.20
N ALA A 144 -8.49 -8.94 -7.32
CA ALA A 144 -8.48 -9.71 -8.57
C ALA A 144 -7.08 -10.16 -9.01
N SER A 145 -6.04 -9.32 -8.96
CA SER A 145 -4.69 -9.71 -9.40
C SER A 145 -4.05 -10.83 -8.57
N ARG A 146 -4.49 -11.02 -7.31
CA ARG A 146 -3.96 -12.09 -6.44
C ARG A 146 -4.54 -13.46 -6.76
N ILE A 147 -5.67 -13.50 -7.45
CA ILE A 147 -6.30 -14.74 -7.94
C ILE A 147 -5.55 -15.29 -9.16
N ALA A 148 -4.87 -14.41 -9.92
CA ALA A 148 -4.08 -14.81 -11.07
C ALA A 148 -2.92 -15.72 -10.68
N ASP A 149 -2.68 -16.72 -11.51
CA ASP A 149 -1.50 -17.57 -11.42
C ASP A 149 -0.34 -17.00 -12.24
N TRP A 150 0.80 -17.68 -12.17
CA TRP A 150 1.98 -17.28 -12.91
C TRP A 150 1.90 -17.50 -14.42
N THR A 151 1.00 -18.36 -14.91
CA THR A 151 0.83 -18.60 -16.35
C THR A 151 0.15 -17.42 -17.02
N GLU A 152 -0.79 -16.80 -16.32
CA GLU A 152 -1.41 -15.55 -16.73
C GLU A 152 -0.39 -14.39 -16.75
N ILE A 153 0.42 -14.24 -15.70
CA ILE A 153 1.46 -13.21 -15.67
C ILE A 153 2.46 -13.41 -16.82
N ASP A 154 2.94 -14.63 -17.05
CA ASP A 154 3.84 -14.94 -18.16
C ASP A 154 3.22 -14.55 -19.49
N TYR A 155 1.96 -14.94 -19.74
CA TYR A 155 1.23 -14.59 -20.96
C TYR A 155 1.19 -13.07 -21.19
N LEU A 156 0.84 -12.30 -20.15
CA LEU A 156 0.72 -10.84 -20.24
C LEU A 156 2.09 -10.16 -20.45
N VAL A 157 3.15 -10.66 -19.81
CA VAL A 157 4.51 -10.19 -20.02
C VAL A 157 5.02 -10.55 -21.42
N ASP A 158 4.67 -11.73 -21.94
CA ASP A 158 5.02 -12.15 -23.30
C ASP A 158 4.37 -11.25 -24.36
N VAL A 159 3.14 -10.80 -24.14
CA VAL A 159 2.51 -9.78 -24.99
C VAL A 159 3.36 -8.51 -24.99
N MET A 160 3.82 -8.02 -23.84
CA MET A 160 4.74 -6.87 -23.79
C MET A 160 6.05 -7.13 -24.55
N ALA A 161 6.59 -8.35 -24.46
CA ALA A 161 7.80 -8.75 -25.15
C ALA A 161 7.65 -8.71 -26.67
N GLN A 162 6.50 -9.13 -27.21
CA GLN A 162 6.18 -9.02 -28.65
C GLN A 162 6.21 -7.58 -29.15
N HIS A 163 5.79 -6.62 -28.31
CA HIS A 163 5.86 -5.19 -28.59
C HIS A 163 7.23 -4.57 -28.32
N ASN A 164 8.12 -5.29 -27.63
CA ASN A 164 9.39 -4.78 -27.09
C ASN A 164 9.24 -3.47 -26.30
N ARG A 165 8.15 -3.34 -25.54
CA ARG A 165 7.77 -2.11 -24.83
C ARG A 165 7.33 -2.39 -23.41
N GLY A 166 7.40 -1.34 -22.58
CA GLY A 166 6.92 -1.34 -21.21
C GLY A 166 7.83 -2.02 -20.18
N ILE A 167 7.48 -1.78 -18.92
CA ILE A 167 8.04 -2.32 -17.67
C ILE A 167 6.97 -3.17 -17.00
N PHE A 168 7.32 -4.37 -16.57
CA PHE A 168 6.47 -5.19 -15.70
C PHE A 168 6.71 -4.80 -14.25
N GLN A 169 5.73 -4.19 -13.60
CA GLN A 169 5.81 -3.80 -12.19
C GLN A 169 5.03 -4.78 -11.31
N ILE A 170 5.56 -5.14 -10.14
CA ILE A 170 4.89 -6.05 -9.22
C ILE A 170 5.06 -5.66 -7.74
N GLY A 171 3.93 -5.66 -7.02
CA GLY A 171 3.89 -5.70 -5.56
C GLY A 171 4.17 -7.12 -5.04
N PRO A 172 5.24 -7.35 -4.25
CA PRO A 172 5.67 -8.69 -3.83
C PRO A 172 4.66 -9.38 -2.90
N ASP A 173 4.55 -10.71 -3.02
CA ASP A 173 3.61 -11.57 -2.27
C ASP A 173 3.93 -11.63 -0.76
N VAL A 174 5.20 -11.88 -0.47
CA VAL A 174 5.80 -12.04 0.86
C VAL A 174 7.07 -11.22 0.91
N SER A 175 7.45 -10.72 2.10
CA SER A 175 8.65 -9.87 2.28
C SER A 175 9.81 -10.57 3.00
N SER A 176 9.64 -11.84 3.39
CA SER A 176 10.63 -12.58 4.17
C SER A 176 10.58 -14.09 3.95
N GLY A 177 11.64 -14.78 4.38
CA GLY A 177 11.73 -16.24 4.36
C GLY A 177 11.85 -16.88 2.97
N GLU A 178 11.64 -18.21 2.94
CA GLU A 178 11.85 -19.03 1.74
C GLU A 178 10.85 -18.74 0.60
N ALA A 179 9.62 -18.39 0.95
CA ALA A 179 8.62 -17.99 -0.03
C ALA A 179 9.05 -16.72 -0.78
N HIS A 180 9.72 -15.77 -0.11
CA HIS A 180 10.25 -14.57 -0.75
C HIS A 180 11.39 -14.89 -1.70
N LYS A 181 12.32 -15.76 -1.31
CA LYS A 181 13.40 -16.25 -2.18
C LYS A 181 12.84 -16.95 -3.42
N THR A 182 11.81 -17.78 -3.25
CA THR A 182 11.11 -18.44 -4.37
C THR A 182 10.44 -17.43 -5.31
N PHE A 183 9.78 -16.42 -4.74
CA PHE A 183 9.17 -15.33 -5.50
C PHE A 183 10.20 -14.54 -6.31
N LEU A 184 11.31 -14.14 -5.69
CA LEU A 184 12.42 -13.45 -6.36
C LEU A 184 13.03 -14.31 -7.47
N ALA A 185 13.28 -15.60 -7.22
CA ALA A 185 13.77 -16.52 -8.25
C ALA A 185 12.81 -16.59 -9.46
N ARG A 186 11.50 -16.56 -9.21
CA ARG A 186 10.49 -16.50 -10.28
C ARG A 186 10.53 -15.18 -11.04
N LEU A 187 10.67 -14.04 -10.36
CA LEU A 187 10.83 -12.74 -11.00
C LEU A 187 12.09 -12.65 -11.87
N LYS A 188 13.22 -13.19 -11.38
CA LYS A 188 14.45 -13.29 -12.18
C LYS A 188 14.21 -14.08 -13.45
N LYS A 189 13.49 -15.20 -13.38
CA LYS A 189 13.10 -15.99 -14.56
C LYS A 189 12.26 -15.16 -15.55
N VAL A 190 11.24 -14.44 -15.07
CA VAL A 190 10.42 -13.56 -15.93
C VAL A 190 11.28 -12.48 -16.61
N ALA A 191 12.18 -11.84 -15.86
CA ALA A 191 13.06 -10.79 -16.40
C ALA A 191 14.03 -11.30 -17.47
N VAL A 192 14.58 -12.50 -17.27
CA VAL A 192 15.51 -13.14 -18.22
C VAL A 192 14.79 -13.66 -19.45
N ASP A 193 13.70 -14.40 -19.27
CA ASP A 193 13.00 -15.08 -20.37
C ASP A 193 12.31 -14.08 -21.31
N SER A 194 11.67 -13.04 -20.76
CA SER A 194 10.92 -12.05 -21.55
C SER A 194 11.81 -10.93 -22.11
N GLY A 195 13.00 -10.73 -21.54
CA GLY A 195 13.85 -9.57 -21.80
C GLY A 195 13.22 -8.22 -21.39
N ARG A 196 12.06 -8.22 -20.71
CA ARG A 196 11.41 -7.01 -20.25
C ARG A 196 12.01 -6.49 -18.93
N PRO A 197 12.12 -5.16 -18.78
CA PRO A 197 12.34 -4.55 -17.46
C PRO A 197 11.30 -5.03 -16.45
N VAL A 198 11.76 -5.54 -15.32
CA VAL A 198 10.94 -5.86 -14.15
C VAL A 198 11.22 -4.85 -13.05
N MET A 199 10.18 -4.38 -12.38
CA MET A 199 10.28 -3.45 -11.26
C MET A 199 9.47 -3.96 -10.07
N PHE A 200 10.03 -3.89 -8.87
CA PHE A 200 9.30 -4.24 -7.65
C PHE A 200 9.73 -3.36 -6.48
N GLY A 201 8.87 -3.25 -5.47
CA GLY A 201 9.16 -2.53 -4.24
C GLY A 201 10.26 -3.23 -3.44
N THR A 202 11.38 -2.55 -3.21
CA THR A 202 12.42 -2.99 -2.28
C THR A 202 12.19 -2.33 -0.94
N LEU A 203 12.05 -3.14 0.11
CA LEU A 203 11.64 -2.70 1.45
C LEU A 203 12.53 -3.37 2.49
N SER A 204 13.15 -2.61 3.40
CA SER A 204 13.79 -3.17 4.59
C SER A 204 12.76 -3.25 5.72
N THR A 205 12.56 -4.42 6.32
CA THR A 205 11.67 -4.56 7.48
C THR A 205 12.25 -5.53 8.47
N HIS A 206 12.10 -5.23 9.76
CA HIS A 206 12.45 -6.15 10.84
C HIS A 206 11.34 -7.19 11.11
N GLN A 207 10.19 -7.03 10.48
CA GLN A 207 9.05 -7.93 10.61
C GLN A 207 9.19 -9.13 9.65
N GLY A 208 8.85 -10.33 10.11
CA GLY A 208 8.93 -11.53 9.28
C GLY A 208 9.71 -12.68 9.91
N VAL A 209 9.64 -13.85 9.29
CA VAL A 209 10.56 -14.97 9.58
C VAL A 209 11.77 -14.82 8.68
N ASP A 210 12.97 -14.68 9.25
CA ASP A 210 14.20 -14.42 8.48
C ASP A 210 14.02 -13.17 7.57
N PRO A 211 13.88 -11.97 8.20
CA PRO A 211 13.62 -10.73 7.46
C PRO A 211 14.68 -10.56 6.38
N TYR A 212 14.25 -10.22 5.16
CA TYR A 212 15.14 -10.17 4.01
C TYR A 212 15.73 -8.75 3.90
N PRO A 213 16.97 -8.53 4.35
CA PRO A 213 17.51 -7.18 4.49
C PRO A 213 17.77 -6.57 3.11
N TRP A 214 17.88 -5.24 3.05
CA TRP A 214 18.04 -4.52 1.78
C TRP A 214 19.26 -5.02 0.98
N GLN A 215 20.35 -5.43 1.65
CA GLN A 215 21.56 -5.95 1.01
C GLN A 215 21.27 -7.21 0.19
N SER A 216 20.42 -8.10 0.70
CA SER A 216 20.04 -9.32 0.00
C SER A 216 19.18 -9.01 -1.23
N GLN A 217 18.33 -7.98 -1.16
CA GLN A 217 17.55 -7.50 -2.30
C GLN A 217 18.46 -6.87 -3.36
N MET A 218 19.47 -6.10 -2.96
CA MET A 218 20.47 -5.55 -3.87
C MET A 218 21.30 -6.64 -4.55
N GLN A 219 21.73 -7.67 -3.81
CA GLN A 219 22.42 -8.82 -4.40
C GLN A 219 21.53 -9.55 -5.42
N TYR A 220 20.23 -9.69 -5.13
CA TYR A 220 19.28 -10.24 -6.10
C TYR A 220 19.19 -9.41 -7.39
N LEU A 221 19.21 -8.07 -7.30
CA LEU A 221 19.23 -7.21 -8.47
C LEU A 221 20.49 -7.47 -9.32
N ASP A 222 21.66 -7.48 -8.68
CA ASP A 222 22.94 -7.73 -9.33
C ASP A 222 22.98 -9.12 -9.99
N ASP A 223 22.52 -10.16 -9.29
CA ASP A 223 22.46 -11.53 -9.79
C ASP A 223 21.52 -11.67 -10.98
N THR A 224 20.44 -10.88 -11.03
CA THR A 224 19.49 -10.88 -12.14
C THR A 224 20.07 -10.18 -13.37
N VAL A 225 20.75 -9.05 -13.16
CA VAL A 225 21.46 -8.32 -14.22
C VAL A 225 22.59 -9.18 -14.80
N ALA A 226 23.37 -9.86 -13.95
CA ALA A 226 24.44 -10.77 -14.38
C ALA A 226 23.91 -11.96 -15.20
N ALA A 227 22.65 -12.37 -14.98
CA ALA A 227 21.98 -13.41 -15.76
C ALA A 227 21.37 -12.89 -17.09
N GLY A 228 21.53 -11.60 -17.41
CA GLY A 228 21.01 -10.98 -18.63
C GLY A 228 19.60 -10.38 -18.50
N GLY A 229 19.00 -10.43 -17.30
CA GLY A 229 17.71 -9.81 -17.02
C GLY A 229 17.83 -8.29 -16.83
N ARG A 230 16.71 -7.58 -16.94
CA ARG A 230 16.61 -6.15 -16.59
C ARG A 230 15.70 -6.01 -15.39
N VAL A 231 16.23 -5.60 -14.25
CA VAL A 231 15.45 -5.45 -13.02
C VAL A 231 15.79 -4.15 -12.30
N TYR A 232 14.80 -3.55 -11.64
CA TYR A 232 14.95 -2.31 -10.87
C TYR A 232 14.20 -2.44 -9.54
N GLY A 233 14.88 -2.09 -8.44
CA GLY A 233 14.24 -1.89 -7.15
C GLY A 233 13.62 -0.50 -7.05
N GLN A 234 12.44 -0.41 -6.46
CA GLN A 234 11.78 0.84 -6.10
C GLN A 234 11.71 0.94 -4.57
N THR A 235 12.38 1.94 -3.99
CA THR A 235 12.32 2.20 -2.54
C THR A 235 11.72 3.58 -2.25
N THR A 236 11.40 3.82 -0.98
CA THR A 236 10.92 5.11 -0.47
C THR A 236 12.10 5.92 0.08
N THR A 237 12.02 7.25 -0.02
CA THR A 237 13.03 8.16 0.57
C THR A 237 12.77 8.48 2.05
N LYS A 238 11.72 7.89 2.61
CA LYS A 238 11.26 8.02 3.99
C LYS A 238 10.69 6.68 4.46
N PRO A 239 10.66 6.40 5.78
CA PRO A 239 9.99 5.23 6.31
C PRO A 239 8.53 5.18 5.87
N ILE A 240 8.00 3.98 5.67
CA ILE A 240 6.55 3.76 5.65
C ILE A 240 6.12 3.68 7.11
N ILE A 241 5.19 4.55 7.50
CA ILE A 241 4.79 4.73 8.89
C ILE A 241 3.30 4.44 9.10
N ALA A 242 2.96 3.98 10.30
CA ALA A 242 1.62 4.13 10.84
C ALA A 242 1.55 5.44 11.64
N LEU A 243 0.48 6.22 11.41
CA LEU A 243 0.20 7.46 12.12
C LEU A 243 -1.02 7.25 13.02
N PHE A 244 -0.89 7.57 14.30
CA PHE A 244 -1.97 7.46 15.28
C PHE A 244 -2.27 8.80 15.95
N SER A 245 -3.54 9.05 16.23
CA SER A 245 -4.00 10.25 16.94
C SER A 245 -5.42 10.06 17.44
N VAL A 246 -5.83 10.83 18.44
CA VAL A 246 -7.25 10.92 18.82
C VAL A 246 -8.12 11.43 17.67
N LYS A 247 -7.58 12.28 16.78
CA LYS A 247 -8.26 12.80 15.58
C LYS A 247 -8.23 11.84 14.39
N SER A 248 -7.45 10.77 14.49
CA SER A 248 -7.32 9.71 13.48
C SER A 248 -7.62 8.38 14.16
N TYR A 249 -6.95 7.31 13.74
CA TYR A 249 -7.02 5.99 14.36
C TYR A 249 -6.06 5.85 15.56
N LEU A 250 -6.42 5.02 16.53
CA LEU A 250 -5.51 4.49 17.55
C LEU A 250 -5.43 2.96 17.44
N PRO A 251 -4.29 2.32 17.77
CA PRO A 251 -4.11 0.86 17.64
C PRO A 251 -5.08 0.02 18.47
N PHE A 252 -5.86 0.67 19.33
CA PHE A 252 -6.79 0.06 20.26
C PHE A 252 -8.25 0.14 19.81
N ASP A 253 -8.58 0.90 18.76
CA ASP A 253 -9.97 1.30 18.44
C ASP A 253 -10.93 0.13 18.23
N ASN A 254 -10.41 -1.03 17.81
CA ASN A 254 -11.20 -2.24 17.60
C ASN A 254 -11.49 -3.03 18.89
N LEU A 255 -10.86 -2.69 20.02
CA LEU A 255 -11.10 -3.33 21.31
C LEU A 255 -12.44 -2.85 21.87
N PRO A 256 -13.30 -3.72 22.46
CA PRO A 256 -14.63 -3.33 22.91
C PRO A 256 -14.65 -2.10 23.84
N ALA A 257 -13.75 -2.04 24.82
CA ALA A 257 -13.65 -0.93 25.78
C ALA A 257 -13.24 0.40 25.12
N TRP A 258 -12.41 0.33 24.06
CA TRP A 258 -11.97 1.50 23.32
C TRP A 258 -13.03 1.94 22.32
N ARG A 259 -13.64 1.01 21.59
CA ARG A 259 -14.64 1.28 20.55
C ARG A 259 -15.80 2.12 21.05
N GLU A 260 -16.33 1.82 22.23
CA GLU A 260 -17.42 2.59 22.84
C GLU A 260 -17.01 4.05 23.06
N LEU A 261 -15.79 4.26 23.55
CA LEU A 261 -15.25 5.59 23.80
C LEU A 261 -14.95 6.34 22.50
N ARG A 262 -14.34 5.67 21.53
CA ARG A 262 -13.83 6.26 20.28
C ARG A 262 -14.93 6.70 19.33
N ASN A 263 -16.17 6.23 19.54
CA ASN A 263 -17.37 6.69 18.84
C ASN A 263 -17.95 8.01 19.39
N LEU A 264 -17.44 8.54 20.51
CA LEU A 264 -17.88 9.81 21.09
C LEU A 264 -17.22 11.01 20.38
N PRO A 265 -17.78 12.23 20.50
CA PRO A 265 -17.08 13.45 20.07
C PRO A 265 -15.71 13.58 20.75
N ILE A 266 -14.69 14.07 20.03
CA ILE A 266 -13.29 14.13 20.51
C ILE A 266 -13.17 14.78 21.90
N SER A 267 -13.89 15.87 22.16
CA SER A 267 -13.89 16.54 23.46
C SER A 267 -14.37 15.65 24.61
N GLU A 268 -15.36 14.80 24.35
CA GLU A 268 -15.87 13.84 25.33
C GLU A 268 -14.89 12.68 25.53
N GLN A 269 -14.22 12.23 24.46
CA GLN A 269 -13.16 11.24 24.56
C GLN A 269 -12.03 11.73 25.47
N GLN A 270 -11.55 12.95 25.28
CA GLN A 270 -10.50 13.54 26.11
C GLN A 270 -10.93 13.72 27.56
N HIS A 271 -12.17 14.17 27.80
CA HIS A 271 -12.70 14.26 29.15
C HIS A 271 -12.70 12.89 29.85
N ARG A 272 -13.10 11.84 29.13
CA ARG A 272 -13.12 10.46 29.64
C ARG A 272 -11.72 9.84 29.76
N PHE A 273 -10.75 10.25 28.95
CA PHE A 273 -9.34 9.86 29.10
C PHE A 273 -8.71 10.38 30.40
N ALA A 274 -9.33 11.34 31.08
CA ALA A 274 -8.91 11.79 32.41
C ALA A 274 -9.51 10.96 33.56
N ASP A 275 -10.47 10.08 33.31
CA ASP A 275 -11.15 9.29 34.34
C ASP A 275 -10.32 8.04 34.73
N PRO A 276 -9.89 7.89 36.01
CA PRO A 276 -9.05 6.77 36.43
C PRO A 276 -9.68 5.39 36.25
N ASP A 277 -11.01 5.26 36.38
CA ASP A 277 -11.71 3.98 36.19
C ASP A 277 -11.69 3.56 34.72
N ILE A 278 -11.90 4.53 33.83
CA ILE A 278 -11.85 4.31 32.39
C ILE A 278 -10.44 3.94 31.96
N ARG A 279 -9.43 4.69 32.40
CA ARG A 279 -8.02 4.43 32.08
C ARG A 279 -7.61 3.00 32.47
N ARG A 280 -7.99 2.54 33.66
CA ARG A 280 -7.78 1.14 34.10
C ARG A 280 -8.43 0.12 33.16
N ALA A 281 -9.66 0.37 32.72
CA ALA A 281 -10.36 -0.51 31.79
C ALA A 281 -9.69 -0.54 30.41
N LEU A 282 -9.21 0.60 29.91
CA LEU A 282 -8.50 0.72 28.64
C LEU A 282 -7.15 0.00 28.66
N VAL A 283 -6.38 0.14 29.75
CA VAL A 283 -5.12 -0.60 29.98
C VAL A 283 -5.38 -2.10 30.07
N ALA A 284 -6.41 -2.52 30.80
CA ALA A 284 -6.78 -3.94 30.89
C ALA A 284 -7.19 -4.53 29.53
N ALA A 285 -7.87 -3.74 28.69
CA ALA A 285 -8.22 -4.15 27.33
C ALA A 285 -6.97 -4.34 26.45
N GLU A 286 -5.97 -3.46 26.57
CA GLU A 286 -4.70 -3.59 25.84
C GLU A 286 -3.94 -4.87 26.20
N ALA A 287 -3.98 -5.29 27.47
CA ALA A 287 -3.35 -6.53 27.91
C ALA A 287 -3.92 -7.78 27.23
N GLY A 288 -5.15 -7.70 26.69
CA GLY A 288 -5.79 -8.76 25.91
C GLY A 288 -5.46 -8.74 24.42
N MET A 289 -4.68 -7.76 23.93
CA MET A 289 -4.29 -7.69 22.52
C MET A 289 -3.38 -8.87 22.15
N LYS A 290 -3.46 -9.28 20.87
CA LYS A 290 -2.52 -10.24 20.33
C LYS A 290 -1.10 -9.65 20.40
N PRO A 291 -0.10 -10.42 20.84
CA PRO A 291 1.28 -9.98 20.73
C PRO A 291 1.64 -9.80 19.24
N ARG A 292 2.64 -8.97 18.97
CA ARG A 292 3.24 -8.94 17.62
C ARG A 292 3.77 -10.33 17.30
N ASP A 293 3.50 -10.76 16.08
CA ASP A 293 4.05 -11.97 15.49
C ASP A 293 4.83 -11.59 14.23
N ASN A 294 5.31 -12.59 13.50
CA ASN A 294 6.12 -12.38 12.30
C ASN A 294 5.27 -12.02 11.06
N THR A 295 3.98 -11.73 11.20
CA THR A 295 3.13 -11.31 10.08
C THR A 295 3.24 -9.81 9.87
N PHE A 296 3.77 -9.41 8.71
CA PHE A 296 3.89 -8.00 8.32
C PHE A 296 2.54 -7.29 8.33
N GLN A 297 2.47 -6.12 8.98
CA GLN A 297 1.28 -5.26 9.00
C GLN A 297 1.56 -3.98 8.21
N GLY A 298 1.18 -3.96 6.93
CA GLY A 298 1.27 -2.77 6.08
C GLY A 298 -0.09 -2.32 5.54
N GLY A 299 -0.16 -1.07 5.07
CA GLY A 299 -1.40 -0.46 4.56
C GLY A 299 -2.52 -0.43 5.61
N GLY A 300 -3.77 -0.56 5.17
CA GLY A 300 -4.94 -0.60 6.07
C GLY A 300 -4.91 -1.72 7.13
N ALA A 301 -4.11 -2.77 6.96
CA ALA A 301 -3.94 -3.82 7.97
C ALA A 301 -3.21 -3.34 9.23
N ALA A 302 -2.32 -2.34 9.10
CA ALA A 302 -1.65 -1.70 10.22
C ALA A 302 -2.61 -0.95 11.16
N THR A 303 -3.81 -0.62 10.66
CA THR A 303 -4.87 0.09 11.38
C THR A 303 -6.15 -0.74 11.59
N THR A 304 -6.22 -2.00 11.13
CA THR A 304 -7.45 -2.80 11.24
C THR A 304 -7.27 -4.13 11.96
N ASP A 305 -6.05 -4.69 12.03
CA ASP A 305 -5.74 -5.87 12.85
C ASP A 305 -5.06 -5.44 14.17
N PRO A 306 -5.78 -5.45 15.31
CA PRO A 306 -5.26 -4.95 16.57
C PRO A 306 -4.18 -5.88 17.13
N LYS A 307 -2.92 -5.53 16.88
CA LYS A 307 -1.75 -6.08 17.57
C LYS A 307 -1.18 -5.06 18.53
N LYS A 308 -0.59 -5.55 19.63
CA LYS A 308 0.06 -4.70 20.62
C LYS A 308 1.10 -3.79 19.93
N PRO A 309 1.05 -2.45 20.12
CA PRO A 309 2.03 -1.55 19.53
C PRO A 309 3.46 -1.89 19.97
N ASP A 310 4.43 -1.57 19.12
CA ASP A 310 5.83 -1.58 19.55
C ASP A 310 6.13 -0.23 20.19
N TYR A 311 5.92 -0.14 21.50
CA TYR A 311 6.10 1.12 22.24
C TYR A 311 7.56 1.62 22.22
N GLY A 312 8.53 0.74 21.98
CA GLY A 312 9.94 1.09 21.79
C GLY A 312 10.26 1.61 20.39
N ASN A 313 9.32 1.50 19.45
CA ASN A 313 9.41 2.02 18.08
C ASN A 313 8.20 2.92 17.72
N LEU A 314 7.46 3.38 18.73
CA LEU A 314 6.32 4.27 18.59
C LEU A 314 6.71 5.64 19.15
N PHE A 315 6.91 6.62 18.30
CA PHE A 315 7.40 7.95 18.66
C PHE A 315 6.26 8.90 18.99
N ALA A 316 6.37 9.61 20.11
CA ALA A 316 5.43 10.67 20.47
C ALA A 316 5.90 12.00 19.88
N LEU A 317 5.40 12.34 18.68
CA LEU A 317 5.86 13.50 17.92
C LEU A 317 5.68 14.80 18.70
N LYS A 318 6.76 15.56 18.89
CA LYS A 318 6.76 16.91 19.44
C LYS A 318 7.17 17.95 18.39
N GLY A 319 7.78 17.51 17.29
CA GLY A 319 8.25 18.37 16.21
C GLY A 319 8.40 17.63 14.89
N VAL A 320 9.27 18.17 14.02
CA VAL A 320 9.57 17.61 12.69
C VAL A 320 11.02 17.16 12.55
N ASP A 321 11.80 17.23 13.64
CA ASP A 321 13.23 16.93 13.67
C ASP A 321 13.52 15.42 13.87
N TRP A 322 12.48 14.62 14.14
CA TRP A 322 12.55 13.16 14.32
C TRP A 322 13.51 12.70 15.43
N ASP A 323 13.70 13.52 16.46
CA ASP A 323 14.46 13.20 17.69
C ASP A 323 13.53 13.00 18.91
N ASP A 324 12.26 12.74 18.64
CA ASP A 324 11.22 12.56 19.64
C ASP A 324 11.42 11.28 20.46
N PRO A 325 11.01 11.26 21.74
CA PRO A 325 11.08 10.06 22.54
C PRO A 325 10.03 9.04 22.11
N THR A 326 10.34 7.77 22.34
CA THR A 326 9.37 6.69 22.17
C THR A 326 8.32 6.73 23.28
N VAL A 327 7.16 6.14 23.05
CA VAL A 327 6.11 6.01 24.07
C VAL A 327 6.62 5.19 25.26
N GLU A 328 7.49 4.20 25.03
CA GLU A 328 8.16 3.47 26.11
C GLU A 328 9.05 4.40 26.95
N GLU A 329 9.86 5.25 26.34
CA GLU A 329 10.71 6.21 27.06
C GLU A 329 9.88 7.21 27.87
N VAL A 330 8.80 7.75 27.28
CA VAL A 330 7.87 8.65 27.98
C VAL A 330 7.22 7.93 29.16
N ALA A 331 6.78 6.69 28.98
CA ALA A 331 6.17 5.89 30.03
C ALA A 331 7.14 5.60 31.18
N GLN A 332 8.40 5.29 30.87
CA GLN A 332 9.46 5.11 31.87
C GLN A 332 9.75 6.41 32.63
N GLN A 333 9.87 7.55 31.94
CA GLN A 333 10.08 8.86 32.56
C GLN A 333 8.96 9.25 33.51
N ARG A 334 7.71 8.89 33.17
CA ARG A 334 6.51 9.17 33.97
C ARG A 334 6.17 8.05 34.98
N ASN A 335 6.95 6.95 35.00
CA ASN A 335 6.72 5.76 35.84
C ASN A 335 5.28 5.20 35.72
N GLN A 336 4.81 5.00 34.49
CA GLN A 336 3.45 4.54 34.21
C GLN A 336 3.40 3.57 33.02
N HIS A 337 2.21 3.01 32.75
CA HIS A 337 1.99 2.12 31.61
C HIS A 337 2.05 2.91 30.28
N PRO A 338 2.52 2.32 29.16
CA PRO A 338 2.56 3.00 27.85
C PRO A 338 1.24 3.61 27.39
N VAL A 339 0.12 2.87 27.55
CA VAL A 339 -1.22 3.39 27.28
C VAL A 339 -1.52 4.64 28.12
N GLU A 340 -1.18 4.64 29.40
CA GLU A 340 -1.40 5.80 30.29
C GLU A 340 -0.61 7.02 29.80
N ALA A 341 0.63 6.82 29.34
CA ALA A 341 1.43 7.89 28.74
C ALA A 341 0.82 8.43 27.45
N MET A 342 0.29 7.57 26.59
CA MET A 342 -0.42 8.03 25.38
C MET A 342 -1.69 8.81 25.73
N LEU A 343 -2.48 8.33 26.70
CA LEU A 343 -3.69 9.01 27.16
C LEU A 343 -3.37 10.40 27.72
N ASP A 344 -2.33 10.54 28.53
CA ASP A 344 -1.90 11.85 29.03
C ASP A 344 -1.54 12.80 27.90
N LEU A 345 -0.72 12.36 26.95
CA LEU A 345 -0.29 13.21 25.84
C LEU A 345 -1.47 13.65 24.97
N MET A 346 -2.46 12.78 24.75
CA MET A 346 -3.70 13.14 24.03
C MET A 346 -4.62 14.07 24.81
N VAL A 347 -4.59 14.03 26.16
CA VAL A 347 -5.31 14.99 27.01
C VAL A 347 -4.59 16.34 27.05
N GLU A 348 -3.25 16.33 27.08
CA GLU A 348 -2.40 17.53 27.05
C GLU A 348 -2.50 18.25 25.70
N ASN A 349 -2.60 17.51 24.60
CA ASN A 349 -2.67 18.03 23.24
C ASN A 349 -3.60 17.18 22.35
N GLU A 350 -4.72 17.75 21.90
CA GLU A 350 -5.65 17.07 20.99
C GLU A 350 -5.05 16.79 19.60
N ASP A 351 -3.99 17.50 19.22
CA ASP A 351 -3.25 17.31 17.98
C ASP A 351 -2.04 16.38 18.17
N GLN A 352 -1.94 15.66 19.29
CA GLN A 352 -0.86 14.71 19.50
C GLN A 352 -0.86 13.64 18.40
N LEU A 353 0.28 13.49 17.76
CA LEU A 353 0.56 12.45 16.77
C LEU A 353 1.51 11.42 17.38
N PHE A 354 1.27 10.15 17.08
CA PHE A 354 2.21 9.08 17.33
C PHE A 354 2.58 8.41 16.01
N VAL A 355 3.87 8.15 15.82
CA VAL A 355 4.39 7.60 14.57
C VAL A 355 5.12 6.31 14.84
N GLN A 356 4.74 5.23 14.16
CA GLN A 356 5.45 3.95 14.22
C GLN A 356 5.98 3.59 12.84
N PRO A 357 7.31 3.64 12.62
CA PRO A 357 7.92 3.09 11.42
C PRO A 357 7.60 1.60 11.25
N LEU A 358 7.33 1.18 10.01
CA LEU A 358 6.99 -0.21 9.65
C LEU A 358 8.00 -0.80 8.65
N VAL A 359 8.61 0.06 7.84
CA VAL A 359 9.56 -0.26 6.77
C VAL A 359 10.57 0.87 6.68
N ASN A 360 11.82 0.54 6.37
CA ASN A 360 12.97 1.46 6.31
C ASN A 360 13.06 2.27 7.61
N GLU A 361 13.10 1.55 8.74
CA GLU A 361 12.86 2.09 10.08
C GLU A 361 13.97 3.02 10.56
N THR A 362 15.21 2.82 10.09
CA THR A 362 16.38 3.63 10.46
C THR A 362 17.01 4.32 9.24
N PRO A 363 17.83 5.37 9.40
CA PRO A 363 18.56 5.99 8.30
C PRO A 363 19.54 5.06 7.57
N ASP A 364 19.95 3.95 8.20
CA ASP A 364 20.85 2.95 7.63
C ASP A 364 20.11 1.87 6.78
N ASP A 365 18.76 1.84 6.88
CA ASP A 365 17.86 1.01 6.08
C ASP A 365 17.46 1.70 4.77
#